data_AF-A0A3L7TC63-F1
#
_entry.id   AF-A0A3L7TC63-F1
#
_cell.length_a   1.000
_cell.length_b   1.000
_cell.length_c   1.000
_cell.angle_alpha   90.00
_cell.angle_beta   90.00
_cell.angle_gamma   90.00
#
_symmetry.space_group_name_H-M   'P 1'
#
loop_
_entity.id
_entity.type
_entity.pdbx_description
1 polymer ?
#
loop_
_entity_poly.entity_id
_entity_poly.type
_entity_poly.pdbx_seq_one_letter_code
_entity_poly.pdbx_strand_id
1 'polypeptide(L)'
;MADEHKLHIDSDWKAQAHAEMERLAEKEAAKSAAPDPNEGELPPADFRALVGAFASQAMMSLGAYADPQTGRPVIDIMGAQYAIDLLGVLEEKSKGNRTEEESAELTEVLAHLRARFVQIAKLVAAQMQREAASAGGLGGGLGGGLGGGLGGNATKPASPSGLIFPG
;
A
#
# COMPACT_ATOMS: atom_id res chain seq x y z
N MET A 1 15.00 41.32 -49.66
CA MET A 1 15.28 40.02 -49.01
C MET A 1 16.28 40.33 -47.90
N ALA A 2 16.12 40.00 -46.62
CA ALA A 2 15.17 39.20 -45.86
C ALA A 2 15.20 39.80 -44.42
N ASP A 3 14.03 40.06 -43.84
CA ASP A 3 13.52 39.36 -42.65
C ASP A 3 14.18 39.80 -41.32
N GLU A 4 13.52 40.74 -40.64
CA GLU A 4 13.91 41.26 -39.33
C GLU A 4 12.76 41.02 -38.33
N HIS A 5 12.38 39.75 -38.14
CA HIS A 5 11.55 39.32 -37.01
C HIS A 5 12.44 38.80 -35.87
N LYS A 6 13.03 39.73 -35.11
CA LYS A 6 13.79 39.43 -33.90
C LYS A 6 12.82 39.18 -32.74
N LEU A 7 12.57 37.90 -32.47
CA LEU A 7 11.95 37.29 -31.29
C LEU A 7 11.73 38.23 -30.07
N HIS A 8 10.48 38.70 -29.88
CA HIS A 8 9.94 39.28 -28.65
C HIS A 8 8.80 38.40 -28.11
N ILE A 9 9.02 37.09 -27.97
CA ILE A 9 7.97 36.14 -27.53
C ILE A 9 8.40 35.34 -26.28
N ASP A 10 9.62 35.47 -25.78
CA ASP A 10 10.10 34.68 -24.63
C ASP A 10 9.93 35.40 -23.26
N SER A 11 9.71 36.72 -23.25
CA SER A 11 9.57 37.51 -22.00
C SER A 11 8.14 37.58 -21.48
N ASP A 12 7.15 37.71 -22.38
CA ASP A 12 5.75 37.91 -22.00
C ASP A 12 5.09 36.63 -21.48
N TRP A 13 5.49 35.45 -21.95
CA TRP A 13 4.95 34.18 -21.44
C TRP A 13 5.56 33.77 -20.09
N LYS A 14 6.84 34.05 -19.83
CA LYS A 14 7.50 33.82 -18.53
C LYS A 14 6.93 34.73 -17.45
N ALA A 15 6.64 35.99 -17.80
CA ALA A 15 5.98 36.93 -16.90
C ALA A 15 4.55 36.48 -16.54
N GLN A 16 3.77 35.98 -17.51
CA GLN A 16 2.43 35.44 -17.26
C GLN A 16 2.46 34.14 -16.44
N ALA A 17 3.43 33.25 -16.68
CA ALA A 17 3.59 32.02 -15.91
C ALA A 17 3.94 32.30 -14.44
N HIS A 18 4.81 33.28 -14.17
CA HIS A 18 5.16 33.69 -12.81
C HIS A 18 3.98 34.35 -12.09
N ALA A 19 3.29 35.27 -12.77
CA ALA A 19 2.12 35.95 -12.21
C ALA A 19 0.98 34.98 -11.90
N GLU A 20 0.76 33.96 -12.75
CA GLU A 20 -0.26 32.94 -12.49
C GLU A 20 0.16 31.97 -11.38
N MET A 21 1.44 31.57 -11.32
CA MET A 21 1.98 30.79 -10.20
C MET A 21 1.87 31.54 -8.87
N GLU A 22 2.22 32.82 -8.84
CA GLU A 22 2.15 33.66 -7.64
C GLU A 22 0.70 33.87 -7.21
N ARG A 23 -0.21 34.09 -8.15
CA ARG A 23 -1.65 34.20 -7.87
C ARG A 23 -2.25 32.86 -7.40
N LEU A 24 -1.80 31.73 -7.95
CA LEU A 24 -2.21 30.41 -7.46
C LEU A 24 -1.62 30.15 -6.06
N ALA A 25 -0.37 30.52 -5.82
CA ALA A 25 0.30 30.39 -4.53
C ALA A 25 -0.34 31.29 -3.47
N GLU A 26 -0.74 32.51 -3.81
CA GLU A 26 -1.51 33.39 -2.92
C GLU A 26 -2.91 32.84 -2.64
N LYS A 27 -3.56 32.23 -3.64
CA LYS A 27 -4.85 31.57 -3.45
C LYS A 27 -4.75 30.28 -2.64
N GLU A 28 -3.70 29.50 -2.83
CA GLU A 28 -3.41 28.29 -2.06
C GLU A 28 -2.96 28.67 -0.64
N ALA A 29 -2.17 29.72 -0.46
CA ALA A 29 -1.81 30.27 0.84
C ALA A 29 -3.03 30.84 1.55
N ALA A 30 -3.91 31.58 0.87
CA ALA A 30 -5.15 32.10 1.44
C ALA A 30 -6.16 30.98 1.78
N LYS A 31 -6.16 29.89 1.00
CA LYS A 31 -6.99 28.70 1.27
C LYS A 31 -6.39 27.82 2.38
N SER A 32 -5.08 27.85 2.58
CA SER A 32 -4.36 27.12 3.64
C SER A 32 -4.17 27.93 4.92
N ALA A 33 -4.40 29.24 4.87
CA ALA A 33 -4.31 30.18 5.99
C ALA A 33 -5.68 30.71 6.46
N ALA A 34 -6.77 30.21 5.88
CA ALA A 34 -8.09 30.35 6.49
C ALA A 34 -8.15 29.34 7.65
N PRO A 35 -8.08 29.76 8.92
CA PRO A 35 -8.23 28.84 10.02
C PRO A 35 -9.61 28.20 9.91
N ASP A 36 -9.66 26.88 9.89
CA ASP A 36 -10.93 26.17 10.06
C ASP A 36 -11.50 26.68 11.40
N PRO A 37 -12.74 27.19 11.48
CA PRO A 37 -13.31 27.64 12.76
C PRO A 37 -13.39 26.52 13.80
N ASN A 38 -13.06 25.27 13.42
CA ASN A 38 -12.93 24.10 14.26
C ASN A 38 -11.46 23.69 14.56
N GLU A 39 -10.46 24.49 14.17
CA GLU A 39 -9.05 24.29 14.52
C GLU A 39 -8.82 24.54 16.01
N GLY A 40 -9.08 23.52 16.82
CA GLY A 40 -8.76 23.52 18.26
C GLY A 40 -9.83 22.89 19.15
N GLU A 41 -11.06 22.74 18.67
CA GLU A 41 -12.09 21.98 19.38
C GLU A 41 -12.11 20.55 18.87
N LEU A 42 -11.74 19.61 19.76
CA LEU A 42 -11.98 18.19 19.51
C LEU A 42 -13.49 18.02 19.29
N PRO A 43 -13.91 17.23 18.27
CA PRO A 43 -15.32 16.96 18.07
C PRO A 43 -15.94 16.43 19.37
N PRO A 44 -17.24 16.69 19.60
CA PRO A 44 -17.91 16.21 20.80
C PRO A 44 -17.66 14.71 20.97
N ALA A 45 -17.31 14.32 22.20
CA ALA A 45 -17.00 12.93 22.52
C ALA A 45 -18.30 12.09 22.53
N ASP A 46 -18.73 11.66 21.35
CA ASP A 46 -19.88 10.81 21.13
C ASP A 46 -19.47 9.43 20.55
N PHE A 47 -20.46 8.55 20.36
CA PHE A 47 -20.21 7.20 19.84
C PHE A 47 -19.58 7.22 18.45
N ARG A 48 -20.02 8.14 17.57
CA ARG A 48 -19.47 8.30 16.21
C ARG A 48 -18.02 8.75 16.26
N ALA A 49 -17.69 9.72 17.11
CA ALA A 49 -16.33 10.19 17.32
C ALA A 49 -15.42 9.07 17.82
N LEU A 50 -15.90 8.22 18.74
CA LEU A 50 -15.15 7.05 19.23
C LEU A 50 -14.90 6.02 18.12
N VAL A 51 -15.92 5.70 17.32
CA VAL A 51 -15.78 4.79 16.17
C VAL A 51 -14.79 5.38 15.14
N GLY A 52 -14.93 6.66 14.84
CA GLY A 52 -14.06 7.40 13.92
C GLY A 52 -12.60 7.44 14.38
N ALA A 53 -12.34 7.57 15.69
CA ALA A 53 -10.99 7.55 16.25
C ALA A 53 -10.30 6.20 16.02
N PHE A 54 -10.97 5.08 16.36
CA PHE A 54 -10.41 3.75 16.10
C PHE A 54 -10.31 3.43 14.61
N ALA A 55 -11.27 3.86 13.79
CA ALA A 55 -11.21 3.71 12.35
C ALA A 55 -10.01 4.45 11.75
N SER A 56 -9.77 5.68 12.20
CA SER A 56 -8.62 6.48 11.78
C SER A 56 -7.30 5.84 12.20
N GLN A 57 -7.24 5.30 13.42
CA GLN A 57 -6.08 4.55 13.91
C GLN A 57 -5.82 3.29 13.06
N ALA A 58 -6.85 2.51 12.74
CA ALA A 58 -6.73 1.35 11.87
C ALA A 58 -6.22 1.73 10.48
N MET A 59 -6.80 2.78 9.89
CA MET A 59 -6.42 3.28 8.56
C MET A 59 -5.00 3.80 8.50
N MET A 60 -4.56 4.52 9.53
CA MET A 60 -3.18 5.00 9.66
C MET A 60 -2.20 3.85 9.79
N SER A 61 -2.54 2.82 10.57
CA SER A 61 -1.72 1.61 10.73
C SER A 61 -1.63 0.79 9.44
N LEU A 62 -2.72 0.78 8.63
CA LEU A 62 -2.76 0.21 7.29
C LEU A 62 -2.08 1.11 6.23
N GLY A 63 -1.70 2.33 6.58
CA GLY A 63 -0.93 3.23 5.73
C GLY A 63 0.53 2.80 5.68
N ALA A 64 1.12 2.85 4.48
CA ALA A 64 2.55 2.63 4.33
C ALA A 64 3.31 3.91 4.71
N TYR A 65 4.30 3.79 5.59
CA TYR A 65 5.25 4.86 5.90
C TYR A 65 6.67 4.36 5.67
N ALA A 66 7.59 5.27 5.35
CA ALA A 66 8.99 4.91 5.16
C ALA A 66 9.65 4.64 6.52
N ASP A 67 10.25 3.48 6.68
CA ASP A 67 11.13 3.18 7.81
C ASP A 67 12.38 4.09 7.74
N PRO A 68 12.67 4.89 8.77
CA PRO A 68 13.81 5.82 8.76
C PRO A 68 15.18 5.12 8.71
N GLN A 69 15.27 3.84 9.08
CA GLN A 69 16.53 3.09 9.01
C GLN A 69 16.73 2.41 7.65
N THR A 70 15.65 1.86 7.07
CA THR A 70 15.75 1.03 5.86
C THR A 70 15.21 1.70 4.60
N GLY A 71 14.47 2.81 4.73
CA GLY A 71 13.79 3.51 3.64
C GLY A 71 12.64 2.71 3.01
N ARG A 72 12.32 1.52 3.55
CA ARG A 72 11.29 0.64 2.99
C ARG A 72 9.90 1.04 3.50
N PRO A 73 8.85 0.90 2.66
CA PRO A 73 7.49 1.08 3.12
C PRO A 73 7.13 -0.01 4.12
N VAL A 74 6.87 0.39 5.36
CA VAL A 74 6.41 -0.48 6.45
C VAL A 74 4.94 -0.19 6.71
N ILE A 75 4.19 -1.25 7.00
CA ILE A 75 2.77 -1.21 7.37
C ILE A 75 2.64 -1.88 8.73
N ASP A 76 1.97 -1.23 9.69
CA ASP A 76 1.70 -1.81 10.99
C ASP A 76 0.43 -2.67 10.96
N ILE A 77 0.58 -3.90 10.48
CA ILE A 77 -0.52 -4.87 10.41
C ILE A 77 -1.04 -5.21 11.81
N MET A 78 -0.18 -5.26 12.83
CA MET A 78 -0.58 -5.61 14.18
C MET A 78 -1.41 -4.49 14.81
N GLY A 79 -0.99 -3.23 14.67
CA GLY A 79 -1.74 -2.06 15.11
C GLY A 79 -3.09 -1.92 14.40
N ALA A 80 -3.13 -2.20 13.10
CA ALA A 80 -4.38 -2.22 12.33
C ALA A 80 -5.35 -3.29 12.84
N GLN A 81 -4.86 -4.51 13.06
CA GLN A 81 -5.68 -5.61 13.58
C GLN A 81 -6.26 -5.26 14.96
N TYR A 82 -5.42 -4.77 15.86
CA TYR A 82 -5.83 -4.42 17.21
C TYR A 82 -6.95 -3.35 17.22
N ALA A 83 -6.83 -2.31 16.39
CA ALA A 83 -7.86 -1.28 16.28
C ALA A 83 -9.19 -1.83 15.73
N ILE A 84 -9.14 -2.74 14.74
CA ILE A 84 -10.33 -3.42 14.20
C ILE A 84 -10.97 -4.33 15.26
N ASP A 85 -10.17 -5.04 16.03
CA ASP A 85 -10.66 -5.92 17.09
C ASP A 85 -11.33 -5.11 18.22
N LEU A 86 -10.79 -3.94 18.58
CA LEU A 86 -11.43 -3.02 19.52
C LEU A 86 -12.79 -2.52 19.02
N LEU A 87 -12.92 -2.21 17.73
CA LEU A 87 -14.23 -1.89 17.13
C LEU A 87 -15.20 -3.08 17.20
N GLY A 88 -14.72 -4.31 17.07
CA GLY A 88 -15.52 -5.51 17.28
C GLY A 88 -15.95 -5.72 18.74
N VAL A 89 -15.07 -5.42 19.71
CA VAL A 89 -15.45 -5.41 21.13
C VAL A 89 -16.50 -4.33 21.39
N LEU A 90 -16.33 -3.15 20.79
CA LEU A 90 -17.31 -2.07 20.90
C LEU A 90 -18.65 -2.53 20.34
N GLU A 91 -18.70 -3.16 19.16
CA GLU A 91 -19.91 -3.74 18.55
C GLU A 91 -20.68 -4.63 19.53
N GLU A 92 -20.00 -5.60 20.13
CA GLU A 92 -20.59 -6.56 21.06
C GLU A 92 -21.04 -5.90 22.37
N LYS A 93 -20.23 -5.01 22.94
CA LYS A 93 -20.50 -4.39 24.24
C LYS A 93 -21.53 -3.27 24.18
N SER A 94 -21.73 -2.66 23.02
CA SER A 94 -22.70 -1.58 22.82
C SER A 94 -24.05 -2.08 22.26
N LYS A 95 -24.21 -3.38 22.03
CA LYS A 95 -25.45 -3.98 21.52
C LYS A 95 -26.65 -3.64 22.42
N GLY A 96 -27.71 -3.11 21.83
CA GLY A 96 -28.93 -2.69 22.54
C GLY A 96 -28.87 -1.27 23.13
N ASN A 97 -27.70 -0.63 23.15
CA ASN A 97 -27.51 0.74 23.63
C ASN A 97 -27.31 1.75 22.48
N ARG A 98 -27.64 1.35 21.25
CA ARG A 98 -27.37 2.11 20.03
C ARG A 98 -28.62 2.30 19.22
N THR A 99 -28.65 3.41 18.51
CA THR A 99 -29.61 3.68 17.45
C THR A 99 -29.35 2.78 16.24
N GLU A 100 -30.34 2.67 15.36
CA GLU A 100 -30.22 1.94 14.09
C GLU A 100 -29.11 2.56 13.22
N GLU A 101 -29.00 3.88 13.21
CA GLU A 101 -27.99 4.62 12.45
C GLU A 101 -26.56 4.32 12.95
N GLU A 102 -26.33 4.39 14.27
CA GLU A 102 -25.04 4.02 14.86
C GLU A 102 -24.67 2.56 14.59
N SER A 103 -25.67 1.67 14.60
CA SER A 103 -25.49 0.24 14.33
C SER A 103 -25.07 -0.01 12.88
N ALA A 104 -25.76 0.62 11.94
CA ALA A 104 -25.43 0.55 10.51
C ALA A 104 -24.03 1.10 10.22
N GLU A 105 -23.68 2.25 10.79
CA GLU A 105 -22.39 2.90 10.56
C GLU A 105 -21.21 2.06 11.05
N LEU A 106 -21.25 1.53 12.29
CA LEU A 106 -20.15 0.67 12.74
C LEU A 106 -20.04 -0.59 11.90
N THR A 107 -21.17 -1.17 11.48
CA THR A 107 -21.18 -2.38 10.66
C THR A 107 -20.47 -2.10 9.33
N GLU A 108 -20.78 -0.96 8.71
CA GLU A 108 -20.13 -0.50 7.48
C GLU A 108 -18.64 -0.25 7.69
N VAL A 109 -18.26 0.48 8.75
CA VAL A 109 -16.87 0.76 9.11
C VAL A 109 -16.09 -0.53 9.34
N LEU A 110 -16.62 -1.47 10.12
CA LEU A 110 -15.99 -2.77 10.38
C LEU A 110 -15.84 -3.58 9.08
N ALA A 111 -16.87 -3.64 8.25
CA ALA A 111 -16.81 -4.36 6.98
C ALA A 111 -15.72 -3.80 6.06
N HIS A 112 -15.67 -2.47 5.92
CA HIS A 112 -14.68 -1.80 5.08
C HIS A 112 -13.26 -1.99 5.61
N LEU A 113 -13.03 -1.80 6.90
CA LEU A 113 -11.71 -1.98 7.52
C LEU A 113 -11.23 -3.42 7.44
N ARG A 114 -12.09 -4.41 7.73
CA ARG A 114 -11.75 -5.84 7.63
C ARG A 114 -11.39 -6.23 6.19
N ALA A 115 -12.16 -5.77 5.20
CA ALA A 115 -11.86 -6.03 3.80
C ALA A 115 -10.49 -5.45 3.40
N ARG A 116 -10.23 -4.20 3.78
CA ARG A 116 -8.96 -3.52 3.50
C ARG A 116 -7.77 -4.16 4.22
N PHE A 117 -7.95 -4.56 5.47
CA PHE A 117 -6.96 -5.32 6.23
C PHE A 117 -6.57 -6.61 5.51
N VAL A 118 -7.55 -7.43 5.08
CA VAL A 118 -7.27 -8.69 4.38
C VAL A 118 -6.54 -8.46 3.07
N GLN A 119 -6.90 -7.42 2.31
CA GLN A 119 -6.22 -7.06 1.07
C GLN A 119 -4.75 -6.70 1.33
N ILE A 120 -4.49 -5.83 2.31
CA ILE A 120 -3.14 -5.35 2.62
C ILE A 120 -2.30 -6.46 3.26
N ALA A 121 -2.86 -7.25 4.19
CA ALA A 121 -2.17 -8.37 4.82
C ALA A 121 -1.67 -9.39 3.78
N LYS A 122 -2.46 -9.67 2.72
CA LYS A 122 -2.03 -10.52 1.60
C LYS A 122 -0.86 -9.92 0.83
N LEU A 123 -0.87 -8.61 0.57
CA LEU A 123 0.21 -7.91 -0.12
C LEU A 123 1.51 -7.94 0.69
N VAL A 124 1.43 -7.67 1.98
CA VAL A 124 2.58 -7.72 2.91
C VAL A 124 3.16 -9.14 2.97
N ALA A 125 2.30 -10.16 3.15
CA ALA A 125 2.74 -11.55 3.16
C ALA A 125 3.44 -11.94 1.84
N ALA A 126 2.90 -11.53 0.69
CA ALA A 126 3.51 -11.78 -0.61
C ALA A 126 4.86 -11.05 -0.80
N GLN A 127 5.00 -9.82 -0.28
CA GLN A 127 6.29 -9.11 -0.28
C GLN A 127 7.32 -9.83 0.58
N MET A 128 6.97 -10.22 1.82
CA MET A 128 7.87 -10.93 2.73
C MET A 128 8.36 -12.25 2.13
N GLN A 129 7.47 -13.01 1.47
CA GLN A 129 7.85 -14.25 0.79
C GLN A 129 8.81 -14.02 -0.38
N ARG A 130 8.62 -12.97 -1.18
CA ARG A 130 9.55 -12.59 -2.25
C ARG A 130 10.91 -12.18 -1.72
N GLU A 131 10.94 -11.39 -0.65
CA GLU A 131 12.19 -11.00 0.01
C GLU A 131 12.92 -12.22 0.55
N ALA A 132 12.24 -13.13 1.25
CA ALA A 132 12.83 -14.36 1.77
C ALA A 132 13.40 -15.26 0.66
N ALA A 133 12.69 -15.39 -0.47
CA ALA A 133 13.17 -16.15 -1.63
C ALA A 133 14.41 -15.51 -2.28
N SER A 134 14.47 -14.17 -2.36
CA SER A 134 15.64 -13.45 -2.88
C SER A 134 16.85 -13.49 -1.94
N ALA A 135 16.63 -13.47 -0.62
CA ALA A 135 17.69 -13.58 0.38
C ALA A 135 18.27 -15.00 0.47
N GLY A 136 17.45 -16.04 0.21
CA GLY A 136 17.89 -17.43 0.15
C GLY A 136 18.68 -17.83 -1.12
N GLY A 137 18.66 -17.00 -2.17
CA GLY A 137 19.30 -17.29 -3.47
C GLY A 137 20.82 -17.11 -3.51
N LEU A 138 21.44 -16.53 -2.48
CA LEU A 138 22.89 -16.23 -2.45
C LEU A 138 23.75 -17.33 -1.81
N GLY A 139 23.17 -18.50 -1.45
CA GLY A 139 23.87 -19.57 -0.72
C GLY A 139 24.17 -20.86 -1.50
N GLY A 140 23.76 -20.99 -2.77
CA GLY A 140 23.82 -22.27 -3.49
C GLY A 140 24.49 -22.18 -4.86
N GLY A 141 25.82 -22.06 -4.92
CA GLY A 141 26.46 -22.05 -6.23
C GLY A 141 27.97 -21.94 -6.29
N LEU A 142 28.74 -22.67 -5.49
CA LEU A 142 30.18 -22.90 -5.74
C LEU A 142 30.60 -24.28 -5.20
N GLY A 143 30.36 -25.34 -5.98
CA GLY A 143 30.74 -26.70 -5.59
C GLY A 143 30.40 -27.74 -6.65
N GLY A 144 30.90 -27.56 -7.88
CA GLY A 144 30.75 -28.54 -8.96
C GLY A 144 32.04 -28.61 -9.76
N GLY A 145 32.81 -29.68 -9.54
CA GLY A 145 34.20 -29.84 -9.94
C GLY A 145 34.50 -29.86 -11.43
N LEU A 146 35.75 -29.50 -11.67
CA LEU A 146 36.53 -29.49 -12.90
C LEU A 146 36.52 -30.85 -13.62
N GLY A 147 36.11 -30.82 -14.89
CA GLY A 147 36.87 -31.31 -16.06
C GLY A 147 37.43 -32.74 -16.11
N GLY A 148 36.98 -33.51 -17.11
CA GLY A 148 37.91 -34.19 -18.04
C GLY A 148 37.70 -35.70 -18.28
N GLY A 149 37.28 -36.06 -19.50
CA GLY A 149 37.97 -37.12 -20.27
C GLY A 149 37.22 -38.42 -20.65
N LEU A 150 36.70 -38.41 -21.90
CA LEU A 150 36.93 -39.40 -22.98
C LEU A 150 36.34 -40.84 -22.95
N GLY A 151 35.65 -41.18 -24.05
CA GLY A 151 35.42 -42.54 -24.60
C GLY A 151 34.03 -43.09 -24.26
N GLY A 152 33.03 -43.25 -25.13
CA GLY A 152 33.03 -43.59 -26.55
C GLY A 152 32.78 -45.10 -26.73
N ASN A 153 31.52 -45.55 -26.91
CA ASN A 153 31.06 -46.42 -28.00
C ASN A 153 29.55 -46.79 -27.87
N ALA A 154 29.00 -47.23 -29.00
CA ALA A 154 27.66 -47.21 -29.53
C ALA A 154 26.62 -48.27 -29.09
N THR A 155 25.44 -48.12 -29.72
CA THR A 155 24.33 -49.08 -29.99
C THR A 155 23.22 -49.09 -28.93
N LYS A 156 21.91 -49.01 -29.20
CA LYS A 156 21.03 -49.01 -30.39
C LYS A 156 19.59 -48.66 -29.87
N PRO A 157 18.68 -48.04 -30.64
CA PRO A 157 17.36 -47.66 -30.13
C PRO A 157 16.35 -48.81 -30.29
N ALA A 158 15.55 -49.07 -29.26
CA ALA A 158 14.35 -49.90 -29.34
C ALA A 158 13.27 -49.36 -28.39
N SER A 159 12.26 -48.73 -28.97
CA SER A 159 10.89 -48.69 -28.45
C SER A 159 10.07 -49.62 -29.38
N PRO A 160 8.97 -50.25 -28.94
CA PRO A 160 7.77 -49.51 -28.59
C PRO A 160 6.94 -50.04 -27.41
N SER A 161 6.11 -49.11 -26.93
CA SER A 161 4.85 -49.25 -26.21
C SER A 161 4.15 -50.61 -26.22
N GLY A 162 3.57 -50.95 -25.07
CA GLY A 162 2.21 -51.49 -25.02
C GLY A 162 2.00 -52.73 -24.15
N LEU A 163 0.96 -52.61 -23.32
CA LEU A 163 0.01 -53.65 -22.86
C LEU A 163 0.18 -54.28 -21.45
N ILE A 164 -0.80 -53.90 -20.60
CA ILE A 164 -1.77 -54.76 -19.87
C ILE A 164 -1.21 -55.60 -18.68
N PHE A 165 -1.42 -55.21 -17.42
CA PHE A 165 -2.57 -55.47 -16.49
C PHE A 165 -2.41 -56.79 -15.65
N PRO A 166 -3.22 -57.04 -14.60
CA PRO A 166 -2.77 -57.13 -13.19
C PRO A 166 -2.89 -58.55 -12.58
N GLY A 167 -2.49 -58.68 -11.31
CA GLY A 167 -2.82 -59.78 -10.41
C GLY A 167 -2.41 -59.45 -8.99
#